data_AF-A0AAW1J0H4-F1
#
_entry.id   AF-A0AAW1J0H4-F1
#
_cell.length_a   1.000
_cell.length_b   1.000
_cell.length_c   1.000
_cell.angle_alpha   90.00
_cell.angle_beta   90.00
_cell.angle_gamma   90.00
#
_symmetry.space_group_name_H-M   'P 1'
#
loop_
_entity.id
_entity.type
_entity.pdbx_description
1 polymer ?
#
loop_
_entity_poly.entity_id
_entity_poly.type
_entity_poly.pdbx_seq_one_letter_code
_entity_poly.pdbx_strand_id
1 'polypeptide(L)'
;MTVRAIETRAESWYSANRLMLNRDKTQKIVFSTASDVGAGVPDAALLGVVLDSKLCWSSHVEMVRRRLSSHIFLLRQIKRITTENVQLSVYFALIHSQLSYGVVLWGNSGAAVRLFRLQKRSVRIVAGAAPRETS
;
A
#
# COMPACT_ATOMS: atom_id res chain seq x y z
N MET A 1 -12.61 21.34 -19.79
CA MET A 1 -13.68 20.77 -18.95
C MET A 1 -13.27 20.92 -17.49
N THR A 2 -14.03 21.65 -16.69
CA THR A 2 -13.70 21.91 -15.27
C THR A 2 -14.18 20.75 -14.39
N VAL A 3 -13.48 20.46 -13.28
CA VAL A 3 -13.80 19.35 -12.34
C VAL A 3 -15.26 19.38 -11.88
N ARG A 4 -15.82 20.58 -11.68
CA ARG A 4 -17.23 20.80 -11.30
C ARG A 4 -18.25 20.32 -12.34
N ALA A 5 -17.90 20.38 -13.63
CA ALA A 5 -18.78 19.91 -14.70
C ALA A 5 -18.88 18.37 -14.75
N ILE A 6 -17.83 17.68 -14.31
CA ILE A 6 -17.83 16.20 -14.23
C ILE A 6 -18.69 15.74 -13.04
N GLU A 7 -18.57 16.42 -11.90
CA GLU A 7 -19.35 16.11 -10.70
C GLU A 7 -20.85 16.26 -10.92
N THR A 8 -21.28 17.39 -11.48
CA THR A 8 -22.69 17.66 -11.78
C THR A 8 -23.28 16.64 -12.76
N ARG A 9 -22.51 16.21 -13.76
CA ARG A 9 -22.92 15.16 -14.70
C ARG A 9 -23.00 13.78 -14.05
N ALA A 10 -22.13 13.49 -13.08
CA ALA A 10 -22.21 12.24 -12.33
C ALA A 10 -23.44 12.24 -11.40
N GLU A 11 -23.68 13.33 -10.67
CA GLU A 11 -24.85 13.49 -9.79
C GLU A 11 -26.18 13.35 -10.54
N SER A 12 -26.30 13.92 -11.74
CA SER A 12 -27.51 13.78 -12.56
C SER A 12 -27.72 12.34 -13.01
N TRP A 13 -26.66 11.62 -13.39
CA TRP A 13 -26.74 10.20 -13.74
C TRP A 13 -27.12 9.33 -12.53
N TYR A 14 -26.51 9.54 -11.36
CA TYR A 14 -26.87 8.80 -10.15
C TYR A 14 -28.33 9.01 -9.77
N SER A 15 -28.81 10.26 -9.84
CA SER A 15 -30.20 10.61 -9.55
C SER A 15 -31.17 9.95 -10.53
N ALA A 16 -30.85 9.93 -11.82
CA ALA A 16 -31.64 9.25 -12.84
C ALA A 16 -31.74 7.73 -12.59
N ASN A 17 -30.69 7.14 -12.02
CA ASN A 17 -30.64 5.71 -11.67
C ASN A 17 -31.08 5.40 -10.23
N ARG A 18 -31.67 6.39 -9.51
CA ARG A 18 -32.10 6.25 -8.10
C ARG A 18 -30.98 5.84 -7.14
N LEU A 19 -29.75 6.26 -7.42
CA LEU A 19 -28.58 6.06 -6.57
C LEU A 19 -28.28 7.34 -5.79
N MET A 20 -28.00 7.21 -4.48
CA MET A 20 -27.57 8.32 -3.65
C MET A 20 -26.04 8.34 -3.51
N LEU A 21 -25.43 9.49 -3.74
CA LEU A 21 -24.00 9.68 -3.56
C LEU A 21 -23.68 9.86 -2.06
N ASN A 22 -22.86 8.97 -1.50
CA ASN A 22 -22.37 9.13 -0.15
C ASN A 22 -21.24 10.17 -0.11
N ARG A 23 -21.59 11.41 0.24
CA ARG A 23 -20.64 12.53 0.27
C ARG A 23 -19.53 12.34 1.31
N ASP A 24 -19.81 11.68 2.43
CA ASP A 24 -18.82 11.43 3.48
C ASP A 24 -17.73 10.45 3.04
N LYS A 25 -18.09 9.47 2.21
CA LYS A 25 -17.14 8.49 1.63
C LYS A 25 -16.52 8.96 0.32
N THR A 26 -17.02 10.02 -0.30
CA THR A 26 -16.54 10.50 -1.59
C THR A 26 -15.28 11.34 -1.41
N GLN A 27 -14.16 10.85 -1.91
CA GLN A 27 -12.88 11.56 -1.89
C GLN A 27 -12.55 12.06 -3.30
N LYS A 28 -12.02 13.28 -3.40
CA LYS A 28 -11.56 13.88 -4.66
C LYS A 28 -10.04 13.80 -4.71
N ILE A 29 -9.51 13.21 -5.78
CA ILE A 29 -8.08 13.24 -6.08
C ILE A 29 -7.88 13.93 -7.42
N VAL A 30 -6.87 14.78 -7.48
CA VAL A 30 -6.37 15.35 -8.73
C VAL A 30 -4.97 14.80 -8.97
N PHE A 31 -4.78 14.09 -10.08
CA PHE A 31 -3.48 13.66 -10.55
C PHE A 31 -2.93 14.72 -11.48
N SER A 32 -1.78 15.29 -11.16
CA SER A 32 -1.13 16.29 -12.00
C SER A 32 0.38 16.21 -11.85
N THR A 33 1.09 16.32 -12.96
CA THR A 33 2.55 16.44 -12.99
C THR A 33 3.02 17.87 -12.69
N ALA A 34 2.10 18.85 -12.71
CA ALA A 34 2.41 20.24 -12.40
C ALA A 34 2.53 20.45 -10.87
N SER A 35 3.60 21.13 -10.47
CA SER A 35 4.01 21.31 -9.07
C SER A 35 2.94 21.90 -8.16
N ASP A 36 2.05 22.74 -8.70
CA ASP A 36 1.13 23.58 -7.91
C ASP A 36 -0.29 23.00 -7.76
N VAL A 37 -0.64 21.96 -8.51
CA VAL A 37 -2.04 21.47 -8.57
C VAL A 37 -2.37 20.48 -7.43
N GLY A 38 -1.35 19.92 -6.77
CA GLY A 38 -1.51 18.92 -5.70
C GLY A 38 -1.27 19.42 -4.27
N ALA A 39 -0.87 20.69 -4.09
CA ALA A 39 -0.54 21.23 -2.77
C ALA A 39 -1.83 21.45 -1.94
N GLY A 40 -2.21 20.45 -1.15
CA GLY A 40 -3.34 20.51 -0.21
C GLY A 40 -4.48 19.52 -0.46
N VAL A 41 -4.38 18.66 -1.48
CA VAL A 41 -5.35 17.57 -1.67
C VAL A 41 -4.93 16.37 -0.80
N PRO A 42 -5.80 15.83 0.07
CA PRO A 42 -5.45 14.69 0.91
C PRO A 42 -5.24 13.42 0.08
N ASP A 43 -4.30 12.57 0.52
CA ASP A 43 -4.16 11.22 -0.01
C ASP A 43 -5.50 10.48 0.10
N ALA A 44 -5.92 9.78 -0.96
CA ALA A 44 -7.13 8.98 -0.90
C ALA A 44 -6.81 7.50 -0.81
N ALA A 45 -7.62 6.79 -0.04
CA ALA A 45 -7.54 5.34 0.08
C ALA A 45 -8.51 4.69 -0.90
N LEU A 46 -8.00 3.99 -1.90
CA LEU A 46 -8.79 3.21 -2.85
C LEU A 46 -8.44 1.74 -2.70
N LEU A 47 -9.42 0.93 -2.27
CA LEU A 47 -9.28 -0.52 -2.12
C LEU A 47 -8.04 -0.93 -1.29
N GLY A 48 -7.71 -0.17 -0.24
CA GLY A 48 -6.54 -0.45 0.61
C GLY A 48 -5.19 0.03 0.06
N VAL A 49 -5.18 0.70 -1.10
CA VAL A 49 -4.03 1.39 -1.66
C VAL A 49 -4.17 2.89 -1.39
N VAL A 50 -3.08 3.55 -0.97
CA VAL A 50 -3.09 4.99 -0.70
C VAL A 50 -2.50 5.70 -1.90
N LEU A 51 -3.29 6.56 -2.52
CA LEU A 51 -2.95 7.31 -3.73
C LEU A 51 -2.58 8.74 -3.35
N ASP A 52 -1.36 9.12 -3.66
CA ASP A 52 -0.87 10.49 -3.59
C ASP A 52 -1.10 11.19 -4.94
N SER A 53 -1.37 12.49 -4.90
CA SER A 53 -1.50 13.41 -6.03
C SER A 53 -0.38 13.26 -7.08
N LYS A 54 0.86 12.99 -6.63
CA LYS A 54 2.05 12.81 -7.48
C LYS A 54 2.38 11.35 -7.80
N LEU A 55 1.58 10.40 -7.31
CA LEU A 55 1.85 8.96 -7.42
C LEU A 55 3.28 8.59 -6.98
N CYS A 56 3.80 9.25 -5.94
CA CYS A 56 5.12 8.95 -5.38
C CYS A 56 5.12 7.68 -4.52
N TRP A 57 3.94 7.21 -4.10
CA TRP A 57 3.72 6.00 -3.29
C TRP A 57 4.43 5.97 -1.94
N SER A 58 5.01 7.08 -1.48
CA SER A 58 5.75 7.19 -0.21
C SER A 58 4.85 6.92 1.01
N SER A 59 3.67 7.56 1.06
CA SER A 59 2.66 7.34 2.11
C SER A 59 2.18 5.89 2.14
N HIS A 60 1.88 5.33 0.97
CA HIS A 60 1.47 3.94 0.84
C HIS A 60 2.55 2.97 1.33
N VAL A 61 3.79 3.17 0.88
CA VAL A 61 4.94 2.37 1.30
C VAL A 61 5.17 2.46 2.80
N GLU A 62 5.04 3.64 3.42
CA GLU A 62 5.20 3.78 4.86
C GLU A 62 4.09 3.03 5.64
N MET A 63 2.84 3.09 5.16
CA MET A 63 1.74 2.32 5.74
C MET A 63 2.02 0.81 5.67
N VAL A 64 2.42 0.30 4.49
CA VAL A 64 2.75 -1.13 4.30
C VAL A 64 3.97 -1.52 5.13
N ARG A 65 4.98 -0.65 5.22
CA ARG A 65 6.19 -0.85 6.03
C ARG A 65 5.84 -1.08 7.49
N ARG A 66 4.95 -0.26 8.07
CA ARG A 66 4.54 -0.38 9.47
C ARG A 66 3.85 -1.73 9.73
N ARG A 67 2.93 -2.16 8.85
CA ARG A 67 2.28 -3.47 8.93
C ARG A 67 3.29 -4.61 8.84
N LEU A 68 4.20 -4.55 7.87
CA LEU A 68 5.25 -5.54 7.70
C LEU A 68 6.20 -5.61 8.89
N SER A 69 6.56 -4.48 9.51
CA SER A 69 7.40 -4.48 10.71
C SER A 69 6.76 -5.28 11.85
N SER A 70 5.46 -5.13 12.07
CA SER A 70 4.71 -5.93 13.06
C SER A 70 4.66 -7.42 12.67
N HIS A 71 4.41 -7.74 11.40
CA HIS A 71 4.40 -9.13 10.93
C HIS A 71 5.78 -9.80 11.03
N ILE A 72 6.87 -9.06 10.78
CA ILE A 72 8.25 -9.54 10.93
C ILE A 72 8.55 -9.85 12.40
N PHE A 73 8.10 -9.00 13.32
CA PHE A 73 8.25 -9.27 14.74
C PHE A 73 7.53 -10.57 15.14
N LEU A 74 6.28 -10.73 14.71
CA LEU A 74 5.50 -11.95 14.94
C LEU A 74 6.17 -13.18 14.31
N LEU A 75 6.69 -13.07 13.09
CA LEU A 75 7.44 -14.15 12.43
C LEU A 75 8.67 -14.59 13.23
N ARG A 76 9.38 -13.64 13.88
CA ARG A 76 10.52 -13.99 14.77
C ARG A 76 10.07 -14.75 16.01
N GLN A 77 8.91 -14.42 16.57
CA GLN A 77 8.39 -15.13 17.73
C GLN A 77 7.96 -16.55 17.35
N ILE A 78 7.19 -16.69 16.26
CA ILE A 78 6.74 -17.99 15.75
C ILE A 78 7.92 -18.89 15.40
N LYS A 79 8.99 -18.32 14.83
CA LYS A 79 10.21 -19.05 14.52
C LYS A 79 10.81 -19.76 15.75
N ARG A 80 10.71 -19.19 16.95
CA ARG A 80 11.29 -19.78 18.16
C ARG A 80 10.56 -21.03 18.65
N ILE A 81 9.30 -21.20 18.23
CA ILE A 81 8.39 -22.22 18.78
C ILE A 81 7.88 -23.20 17.72
N THR A 82 8.23 -23.02 16.44
CA THR A 82 7.63 -23.78 15.33
C THR A 82 8.64 -24.25 14.29
N THR A 83 8.26 -25.29 13.53
CA THR A 83 9.03 -25.84 12.40
C THR A 83 9.03 -24.91 11.18
N GLU A 84 10.00 -25.13 10.29
CA GLU A 84 10.22 -24.33 9.09
C GLU A 84 9.00 -24.25 8.16
N ASN A 85 8.26 -25.36 7.98
CA ASN A 85 7.07 -25.41 7.13
C ASN A 85 5.98 -24.42 7.59
N VAL A 86 5.79 -24.27 8.90
CA VAL A 86 4.81 -23.32 9.45
C VAL A 86 5.33 -21.89 9.31
N GLN A 87 6.62 -21.66 9.52
CA GLN A 87 7.24 -20.34 9.32
C GLN A 87 7.08 -19.87 7.87
N LEU A 88 7.27 -20.77 6.90
CA LEU A 88 7.07 -20.52 5.47
C LEU A 88 5.59 -20.17 5.18
N SER A 89 4.66 -20.93 5.76
CA SER A 89 3.23 -20.68 5.61
C SER A 89 2.83 -19.31 6.16
N VAL A 90 3.33 -18.94 7.34
CA VAL A 90 3.11 -17.62 7.96
C VAL A 90 3.71 -16.50 7.11
N TYR A 91 4.91 -16.72 6.55
CA TYR A 91 5.54 -15.76 5.64
C TYR A 91 4.65 -15.49 4.41
N PHE A 92 4.15 -16.54 3.76
CA PHE A 92 3.28 -16.38 2.60
C PHE A 92 1.95 -15.69 2.98
N ALA A 93 1.38 -16.06 4.11
CA ALA A 93 0.10 -15.52 4.58
C ALA A 93 0.16 -14.05 5.01
N LEU A 94 1.23 -13.58 5.66
CA LEU A 94 1.27 -12.25 6.28
C LEU A 94 2.18 -11.24 5.57
N ILE A 95 3.23 -11.71 4.89
CA ILE A 95 4.23 -10.84 4.28
C ILE A 95 4.07 -10.85 2.76
N HIS A 96 4.06 -12.04 2.15
CA HIS A 96 3.93 -12.14 0.70
C HIS A 96 2.57 -11.62 0.23
N SER A 97 1.46 -12.02 0.87
CA SER A 97 0.11 -11.55 0.51
C SER A 97 -0.02 -10.02 0.49
N GLN A 98 0.55 -9.34 1.50
CA GLN A 98 0.53 -7.88 1.60
C GLN A 98 1.39 -7.20 0.53
N LEU A 99 2.54 -7.80 0.19
CA LEU A 99 3.45 -7.28 -0.83
C LEU A 99 2.97 -7.57 -2.26
N SER A 100 2.27 -8.68 -2.48
CA SER A 100 1.72 -9.02 -3.79
C SER A 100 0.48 -8.17 -4.11
N TYR A 101 -0.23 -7.70 -3.08
CA TYR A 101 -1.38 -6.83 -3.26
C TYR A 101 -1.00 -5.46 -3.83
N GLY A 102 -1.49 -5.15 -5.02
CA GLY A 102 -1.25 -3.87 -5.68
C GLY A 102 0.18 -3.65 -6.15
N VAL A 103 1.04 -4.68 -6.17
CA VAL A 103 2.47 -4.56 -6.56
C VAL A 103 2.66 -3.96 -7.95
N VAL A 104 1.72 -4.17 -8.87
CA VAL A 104 1.73 -3.59 -10.22
C VAL A 104 1.67 -2.05 -10.18
N LEU A 105 1.04 -1.48 -9.15
CA LEU A 105 0.88 -0.04 -9.00
C LEU A 105 2.11 0.60 -8.36
N TRP A 106 2.53 0.09 -7.19
CA TRP A 106 3.58 0.73 -6.39
C TRP A 106 4.96 0.07 -6.54
N GLY A 107 5.07 -1.12 -7.13
CA GLY A 107 6.30 -1.92 -7.18
C GLY A 107 7.43 -1.32 -8.01
N ASN A 108 7.09 -0.51 -9.03
CA ASN A 108 8.06 0.22 -9.83
C ASN A 108 8.53 1.54 -9.19
N SER A 109 7.96 1.92 -8.04
CA SER A 109 8.36 3.16 -7.36
C SER A 109 9.72 3.01 -6.68
N GLY A 110 10.50 4.09 -6.63
CA GLY A 110 11.76 4.11 -5.86
C GLY A 110 11.55 3.84 -4.36
N ALA A 111 10.35 4.13 -3.84
CA ALA A 111 9.97 3.83 -2.47
C ALA A 111 9.84 2.32 -2.20
N ALA A 112 9.45 1.51 -3.19
CA ALA A 112 9.25 0.07 -3.07
C ALA A 112 10.52 -0.69 -2.65
N VAL A 113 11.70 -0.16 -2.95
CA VAL A 113 13.00 -0.72 -2.53
C VAL A 113 13.05 -0.97 -1.02
N ARG A 114 12.42 -0.09 -0.23
CA ARG A 114 12.34 -0.23 1.24
C ARG A 114 11.55 -1.47 1.66
N LEU A 115 10.45 -1.77 0.97
CA LEU A 115 9.61 -2.94 1.22
C LEU A 115 10.32 -4.23 0.79
N PHE A 116 10.98 -4.24 -0.37
CA PHE A 116 11.76 -5.40 -0.83
C PHE A 116 12.93 -5.71 0.10
N ARG A 117 13.56 -4.70 0.72
CA ARG A 117 14.58 -4.92 1.77
C ARG A 117 13.98 -5.64 3.00
N LEU A 118 12.78 -5.24 3.44
CA LEU A 118 12.07 -5.92 4.52
C LEU A 118 11.66 -7.35 4.15
N GLN A 119 11.20 -7.56 2.92
CA GLN A 119 10.89 -8.89 2.41
C GLN A 119 12.12 -9.82 2.49
N LYS A 120 13.27 -9.37 1.98
CA LYS A 120 14.53 -10.12 2.05
C LYS A 120 14.95 -10.41 3.48
N ARG A 121 14.78 -9.45 4.39
CA ARG A 121 15.04 -9.64 5.83
C ARG A 121 14.14 -10.73 6.42
N SER A 122 12.88 -10.76 6.01
CA SER A 122 11.89 -11.75 6.46
C SER A 122 12.24 -13.16 6.00
N VAL A 123 12.62 -13.31 4.73
CA VAL A 123 13.08 -14.59 4.17
C VAL A 123 14.33 -15.10 4.90
N ARG A 124 15.29 -14.22 5.21
CA ARG A 124 16.47 -14.58 6.01
C ARG A 124 16.11 -15.07 7.41
N ILE A 125 15.07 -14.49 8.03
CA ILE A 125 14.57 -14.96 9.32
C ILE A 125 14.07 -16.39 9.17
N VAL A 126 13.22 -16.69 8.19
CA VAL A 126 12.73 -18.07 7.94
C VAL A 126 13.91 -19.02 7.68
N ALA A 127 14.81 -18.66 6.77
CA ALA A 127 15.95 -19.49 6.37
C ALA A 127 17.06 -19.62 7.43
N GLY A 128 16.99 -18.88 8.55
CA GLY A 128 18.04 -18.91 9.58
C GLY A 128 19.39 -18.33 9.16
N ALA A 129 19.44 -17.60 8.05
CA ALA A 129 20.68 -17.00 7.56
C ALA A 129 21.18 -15.88 8.49
N ALA A 130 22.52 -15.78 8.63
CA ALA A 130 23.17 -14.75 9.42
C ALA A 130 22.81 -13.32 8.95
N PRO A 131 22.83 -12.32 9.86
CA PRO A 131 22.73 -10.91 9.49
C PRO A 131 23.76 -10.56 8.43
N ARG A 132 23.43 -9.62 7.54
CA ARG A 132 24.41 -9.10 6.60
C ARG A 132 25.53 -8.44 7.39
N GLU A 133 26.75 -8.98 7.32
CA GLU A 133 27.94 -8.28 7.74
C GLU A 133 28.03 -7.00 6.90
N THR A 134 28.19 -5.87 7.58
CA THR A 134 28.34 -4.58 6.91
C THR A 134 29.85 -4.35 6.82
N SER A 135 30.44 -4.78 5.70
CA SER A 135 31.79 -4.39 5.32
C SER A 135 31.82 -2.96 4.81
#